data_AF-A0A3B1JD47-F1
#
_entry.id   AF-A0A3B1JD47-F1
#
_cell.length_a   1.000
_cell.length_b   1.000
_cell.length_c   1.000
_cell.angle_alpha   90.00
_cell.angle_beta   90.00
_cell.angle_gamma   90.00
#
_symmetry.space_group_name_H-M   'P 1'
#
loop_
_entity.id
_entity.type
_entity.pdbx_description
1 polymer ?
#
loop_
_entity_poly.entity_id
_entity_poly.type
_entity_poly.pdbx_seq_one_letter_code
_entity_poly.pdbx_strand_id
1 'polypeptide(L)'
;MSSLLKEEMQRVLFGPEEHRLVEFIEIEEKKRGRHFLCVSVSKGKEVQITVVRCRKSQKSGYKKAQRIGLEDSYVKTEVWALQELRVLDGRDPDIDDPCFLMHFDTVRPVKAVNCAAKYSLARCLLALSETHQHSELRIHNFDWTYVQPTSIYSSRGDCMVLMRICFYAFNLVCLTLCPVPV
;
A
#
# COMPACT_ATOMS: atom_id res chain seq x y z
N MET A 1 5.45 8.06 -6.12
CA MET A 1 6.92 8.28 -6.11
C MET A 1 7.69 7.17 -5.35
N SER A 2 7.31 5.88 -5.40
CA SER A 2 7.89 4.88 -4.47
C SER A 2 8.35 3.54 -5.07
N SER A 3 8.31 3.38 -6.41
CA SER A 3 8.71 2.12 -7.05
C SER A 3 10.17 1.74 -6.74
N LEU A 4 11.10 2.69 -6.84
CA LEU A 4 12.53 2.44 -6.57
C LEU A 4 12.79 1.99 -5.14
N LEU A 5 12.17 2.64 -4.15
CA LEU A 5 12.33 2.27 -2.74
C LEU A 5 11.72 0.88 -2.46
N LYS A 6 10.55 0.59 -3.06
CA LYS A 6 9.92 -0.73 -2.98
C LYS A 6 10.82 -1.81 -3.57
N GLU A 7 11.38 -1.57 -4.75
CA GLU A 7 12.30 -2.48 -5.45
C GLU A 7 13.59 -2.70 -4.67
N GLU A 8 14.14 -1.64 -4.07
CA GLU A 8 15.32 -1.72 -3.22
C GLU A 8 15.05 -2.55 -1.96
N MET A 9 13.97 -2.25 -1.21
CA MET A 9 13.57 -3.03 -0.04
C MET A 9 13.25 -4.48 -0.40
N GLN A 10 12.57 -4.70 -1.53
CA GLN A 10 12.31 -6.03 -2.08
C GLN A 10 13.63 -6.77 -2.33
N ARG A 11 14.63 -6.14 -2.94
CA ARG A 11 15.89 -6.80 -3.28
C ARG A 11 16.78 -7.04 -2.07
N VAL A 12 16.88 -6.06 -1.16
CA VAL A 12 17.86 -6.04 -0.07
C VAL A 12 17.33 -6.70 1.20
N LEU A 13 16.04 -6.56 1.48
CA LEU A 13 15.46 -7.00 2.76
C LEU A 13 14.55 -8.23 2.63
N PHE A 14 13.62 -8.23 1.66
CA PHE A 14 12.62 -9.31 1.55
C PHE A 14 13.04 -10.44 0.62
N GLY A 15 13.84 -10.13 -0.41
CA GLY A 15 14.32 -11.09 -1.41
C GLY A 15 15.19 -12.21 -0.83
N PRO A 16 16.16 -11.94 0.07
CA PRO A 16 16.96 -12.98 0.71
C PRO A 16 16.15 -13.96 1.55
N GLU A 17 14.99 -13.53 2.08
CA GLU A 17 14.06 -14.38 2.82
C GLU A 17 12.99 -15.01 1.92
N GLU A 18 13.10 -14.86 0.60
CA GLU A 18 12.14 -15.34 -0.38
C GLU A 18 10.72 -14.77 -0.20
N HIS A 19 10.62 -13.57 0.38
CA HIS A 19 9.36 -12.86 0.56
C HIS A 19 9.15 -11.84 -0.55
N ARG A 20 7.91 -11.73 -1.01
CA ARG A 20 7.46 -10.70 -1.94
C ARG A 20 6.79 -9.56 -1.19
N LEU A 21 7.37 -8.37 -1.24
CA LEU A 21 6.82 -7.13 -0.69
C LEU A 21 5.59 -6.70 -1.51
N VAL A 22 4.41 -6.79 -0.90
CA VAL A 22 3.12 -6.49 -1.55
C VAL A 22 2.78 -5.02 -1.39
N GLU A 23 2.85 -4.50 -0.17
CA GLU A 23 2.54 -3.11 0.15
C GLU A 23 3.51 -2.57 1.20
N PHE A 24 3.72 -1.27 1.19
CA PHE A 24 4.43 -0.59 2.27
C PHE A 24 3.95 0.85 2.42
N ILE A 25 3.90 1.31 3.66
CA ILE A 25 3.56 2.69 3.99
C ILE A 25 4.61 3.27 4.92
N GLU A 26 4.85 4.58 4.84
CA GLU A 26 5.67 5.28 5.82
C GLU A 26 4.84 5.57 7.07
N ILE A 27 5.43 5.34 8.25
CA ILE A 27 4.81 5.53 9.56
C ILE A 27 5.66 6.43 10.44
N GLU A 28 5.01 7.20 11.30
CA GLU A 28 5.67 7.99 12.33
C GLU A 28 6.01 7.14 13.54
N GLU A 29 7.26 7.23 13.98
CA GLU A 29 7.79 6.49 15.10
C GLU A 29 8.58 7.42 16.03
N LYS A 30 8.57 7.12 17.34
CA LYS A 30 9.29 7.96 18.33
C LYS A 30 10.80 7.96 18.10
N LYS A 31 11.33 6.84 17.57
CA LYS A 31 12.76 6.68 17.30
C LYS A 31 13.12 7.46 16.03
N ARG A 32 14.29 8.11 16.01
CA ARG A 32 14.77 8.84 14.83
C ARG A 32 14.93 7.91 13.62
N GLY A 33 14.71 8.45 12.43
CA GLY A 33 14.80 7.73 11.15
C GLY A 33 13.47 7.69 10.42
N ARG A 34 13.47 7.08 9.23
CA ARG A 34 12.24 6.74 8.52
C ARG A 34 11.84 5.33 8.88
N HIS A 35 10.56 5.12 9.09
CA HIS A 35 10.01 3.81 9.44
C HIS A 35 8.91 3.46 8.47
N PHE A 36 8.86 2.20 8.09
CA PHE A 36 7.90 1.69 7.14
C PHE A 36 7.16 0.52 7.75
N LEU A 37 5.86 0.49 7.58
CA LEU A 37 5.05 -0.70 7.81
C LEU A 37 4.89 -1.42 6.48
N CYS A 38 5.42 -2.63 6.41
CA CYS A 38 5.50 -3.43 5.21
C CYS A 38 4.61 -4.67 5.35
N VAL A 39 3.99 -5.07 4.24
CA VAL A 39 3.25 -6.32 4.11
C VAL A 39 3.91 -7.15 3.03
N SER A 40 4.33 -8.36 3.38
CA SER A 40 5.04 -9.26 2.49
C SER A 40 4.45 -10.66 2.52
N VAL A 41 4.63 -11.42 1.44
CA VAL A 41 4.11 -12.78 1.29
C VAL A 41 5.25 -13.73 0.97
N SER A 42 5.40 -14.79 1.76
CA SER A 42 6.40 -15.84 1.54
C SER A 42 6.01 -16.76 0.39
N LYS A 43 6.97 -17.56 -0.13
CA LYS A 43 6.64 -18.63 -1.10
C LYS A 43 5.63 -19.64 -0.56
N GLY A 44 5.64 -19.87 0.76
CA GLY A 44 4.67 -20.72 1.46
C GLY A 44 3.27 -20.11 1.59
N LYS A 45 3.02 -18.95 0.96
CA LYS A 45 1.77 -18.18 1.08
C LYS A 45 1.49 -17.69 2.51
N GLU A 46 2.52 -17.55 3.33
CA GLU A 46 2.38 -16.91 4.64
C GLU A 46 2.49 -15.40 4.46
N VAL A 47 1.59 -14.65 5.09
CA VAL A 47 1.58 -13.19 5.01
C VAL A 47 2.19 -12.63 6.28
N GLN A 48 3.18 -11.76 6.13
CA GLN A 48 3.86 -11.09 7.24
C GLN A 48 3.68 -9.59 7.18
N ILE A 49 3.43 -9.02 8.35
CA ILE A 49 3.40 -7.59 8.63
C ILE A 49 4.71 -7.26 9.35
N THR A 50 5.45 -6.25 8.89
CA THR A 50 6.78 -5.95 9.41
C THR A 50 7.00 -4.46 9.53
N VAL A 51 7.51 -4.00 10.67
CA VAL A 51 8.04 -2.63 10.80
C VAL A 51 9.52 -2.65 10.41
N VAL A 52 9.89 -1.81 9.45
CA VAL A 52 11.24 -1.64 8.96
C VAL A 52 11.75 -0.25 9.32
N ARG A 53 12.90 -0.17 9.99
CA ARG A 53 13.62 1.09 10.17
C ARG A 53 14.66 1.25 9.07
N CYS A 54 14.64 2.41 8.43
CA CYS A 54 15.68 2.87 7.53
C CYS A 54 16.68 3.75 8.30
N ARG A 55 17.94 3.34 8.29
CA ARG A 55 19.07 4.11 8.82
C ARG A 55 19.90 4.60 7.65
N LYS A 56 19.96 5.92 7.46
CA LYS A 56 20.90 6.53 6.52
C LYS A 56 22.33 6.26 7.00
N SER A 57 23.17 5.66 6.16
CA SER A 57 24.60 5.60 6.43
C SER A 57 25.16 7.02 6.35
N GLN A 58 25.65 7.54 7.47
CA GLN A 58 26.50 8.73 7.43
C GLN A 58 27.91 8.29 7.07
N LYS A 59 28.25 8.24 5.78
CA LYS A 59 29.65 8.27 5.37
C LYS A 59 30.06 9.67 4.92
N SER A 60 30.90 10.23 5.78
CA SER A 60 31.77 11.37 5.57
C SER A 60 32.52 11.31 4.23
N GLY A 61 32.35 12.37 3.43
CA GLY A 61 33.44 13.02 2.71
C GLY A 61 34.31 12.18 1.78
N TYR A 62 33.76 11.50 0.77
CA TYR A 62 34.53 11.22 -0.45
C TYR A 62 33.65 11.37 -1.69
N LYS A 63 34.03 12.31 -2.56
CA LYS A 63 33.46 12.53 -3.89
C LYS A 63 33.69 11.29 -4.76
N LYS A 64 32.78 10.32 -4.73
CA LYS A 64 32.63 9.33 -5.80
C LYS A 64 31.20 9.37 -6.30
N ALA A 65 31.10 9.38 -7.63
CA ALA A 65 29.89 9.64 -8.39
C ALA A 65 28.66 8.90 -7.86
N GLN A 66 27.64 9.72 -7.65
CA GLN A 66 26.27 9.48 -7.27
C GLN A 66 25.67 8.27 -8.01
N ARG A 67 25.74 7.08 -7.40
CA ARG A 67 24.72 6.04 -7.60
C ARG A 67 23.67 6.25 -6.52
N ILE A 68 22.53 6.76 -6.94
CA ILE A 68 21.33 6.97 -6.12
C ILE A 68 20.96 5.63 -5.45
N GLY A 69 20.98 5.57 -4.11
CA GLY A 69 20.31 4.51 -3.34
C GLY A 69 21.12 3.28 -2.91
N LEU A 70 22.41 3.39 -2.50
CA LEU A 70 23.19 2.21 -2.09
C LEU A 70 23.63 2.15 -0.61
N GLU A 71 23.20 3.10 0.24
CA GLU A 71 23.74 3.21 1.61
C GLU A 71 22.69 3.49 2.70
N ASP A 72 21.43 3.13 2.47
CA ASP A 72 20.45 3.05 3.55
C ASP A 72 20.42 1.61 4.07
N SER A 73 20.67 1.41 5.38
CA SER A 73 20.52 0.09 6.00
C SER A 73 19.08 -0.08 6.49
N TYR A 74 18.45 -1.17 6.08
CA TYR A 74 17.09 -1.53 6.47
C TYR A 74 17.14 -2.61 7.53
N VAL A 75 16.43 -2.40 8.63
CA VAL A 75 16.38 -3.36 9.74
C VAL A 75 14.91 -3.60 10.10
N LYS A 76 14.48 -4.87 10.04
CA LYS A 76 13.20 -5.27 10.59
C LYS A 76 13.25 -5.11 12.11
N THR A 77 12.35 -4.32 12.66
CA THR A 77 12.30 -4.11 14.11
C THR A 77 11.23 -4.96 14.77
N GLU A 78 10.16 -5.25 14.04
CA GLU A 78 9.00 -5.99 14.53
C GLU A 78 8.38 -6.76 13.37
N VAL A 79 7.94 -7.98 13.63
CA VAL A 79 7.39 -8.91 12.63
C VAL A 79 6.21 -9.63 13.27
N TRP A 80 5.09 -9.68 12.56
CA TRP A 80 3.91 -10.45 12.93
C TRP A 80 3.40 -11.20 11.72
N ALA A 81 2.83 -12.38 11.93
CA ALA A 81 2.01 -13.03 10.93
C ALA A 81 0.67 -12.28 10.79
N LEU A 82 0.09 -12.25 9.58
CA LEU A 82 -1.25 -11.70 9.37
C LEU A 82 -2.28 -12.41 10.25
N GLN A 83 -2.08 -13.71 10.49
CA GLN A 83 -2.97 -14.53 11.30
C GLN A 83 -3.11 -14.03 12.74
N GLU A 84 -2.09 -13.35 13.26
CA GLU A 84 -2.10 -12.77 14.60
C GLU A 84 -2.93 -11.49 14.68
N LEU A 85 -3.19 -10.81 13.55
CA LEU A 85 -3.94 -9.56 13.50
C LEU A 85 -5.44 -9.85 13.55
N ARG A 86 -6.07 -9.61 14.70
CA ARG A 86 -7.50 -9.87 14.90
C ARG A 86 -8.38 -8.69 14.49
N VAL A 87 -7.94 -7.47 14.80
CA VAL A 87 -8.69 -6.25 14.52
C VAL A 87 -7.76 -5.19 13.92
N LEU A 88 -8.22 -4.57 12.84
CA LEU A 88 -7.68 -3.32 12.31
C LEU A 88 -8.70 -2.21 12.53
N ASP A 89 -8.39 -1.28 13.44
CA ASP A 89 -9.30 -0.22 13.87
C ASP A 89 -8.84 1.16 13.36
N GLY A 90 -9.63 1.79 12.49
CA GLY A 90 -9.37 3.09 11.88
C GLY A 90 -9.64 4.29 12.78
N ARG A 91 -10.05 4.04 14.03
CA ARG A 91 -10.48 4.98 15.08
C ARG A 91 -11.77 5.71 14.76
N ASP A 92 -11.70 6.69 13.88
CA ASP A 92 -12.84 7.51 13.47
C ASP A 92 -12.82 7.66 11.94
N PRO A 93 -13.84 7.14 11.22
CA PRO A 93 -13.89 7.23 9.77
C PRO A 93 -14.26 8.63 9.27
N ASP A 94 -14.90 9.46 10.09
CA ASP A 94 -15.41 10.79 9.71
C ASP A 94 -14.37 11.90 9.89
N ILE A 95 -13.22 11.57 10.49
CA ILE A 95 -12.11 12.49 10.73
C ILE A 95 -10.92 12.14 9.83
N ASP A 96 -10.28 13.17 9.26
CA ASP A 96 -9.02 13.04 8.51
C ASP A 96 -7.83 12.79 9.46
N ASP A 97 -7.83 11.62 10.08
CA ASP A 97 -6.82 11.16 11.03
C ASP A 97 -6.05 9.94 10.48
N PRO A 98 -4.72 10.03 10.26
CA PRO A 98 -3.94 8.95 9.65
C PRO A 98 -3.57 7.84 10.64
N CYS A 99 -4.07 7.89 11.88
CA CYS A 99 -3.77 6.90 12.89
C CYS A 99 -4.77 5.74 12.87
N PHE A 100 -4.31 4.58 13.30
CA PHE A 100 -5.09 3.36 13.43
C PHE A 100 -4.47 2.44 14.48
N LEU A 101 -5.24 1.45 14.93
CA LEU A 101 -4.80 0.45 15.90
C LEU A 101 -4.77 -0.92 15.23
N MET A 102 -3.70 -1.66 15.48
CA MET A 102 -3.54 -3.05 15.08
C MET A 102 -3.61 -3.92 16.32
N HIS A 103 -4.61 -4.77 16.40
CA HIS A 103 -4.84 -5.63 17.55
C HIS A 103 -4.28 -7.03 17.26
N PHE A 104 -3.08 -7.26 17.79
CA PHE A 104 -2.48 -8.59 17.90
C PHE A 104 -2.78 -9.16 19.30
N ASP A 105 -1.84 -9.89 19.90
CA ASP A 105 -1.86 -10.15 21.34
C ASP A 105 -1.71 -8.87 22.17
N THR A 106 -1.09 -7.84 21.57
CA THR A 106 -1.02 -6.49 22.11
C THR A 106 -1.58 -5.49 21.11
N VAL A 107 -2.08 -4.36 21.61
CA VAL A 107 -2.56 -3.27 20.75
C VAL A 107 -1.37 -2.42 20.32
N ARG A 108 -1.11 -2.38 19.01
CA ARG A 108 -0.11 -1.53 18.40
C ARG A 108 -0.76 -0.28 17.78
N PRO A 109 -0.58 0.92 18.35
CA PRO A 109 -0.95 2.16 17.69
C PRO A 109 0.02 2.48 16.55
N VAL A 110 -0.52 2.86 15.41
CA VAL A 110 0.25 3.25 14.22
C VAL A 110 -0.26 4.60 13.74
N LYS A 111 0.67 5.49 13.37
CA LYS A 111 0.37 6.74 12.70
C LYS A 111 1.01 6.73 11.32
N ALA A 112 0.20 6.64 10.26
CA ALA A 112 0.70 6.78 8.90
C ALA A 112 1.06 8.24 8.62
N VAL A 113 1.87 8.47 7.57
CA VAL A 113 2.17 9.84 7.12
C VAL A 113 0.96 10.59 6.54
N ASN A 114 -0.09 9.86 6.12
CA ASN A 114 -1.36 10.43 5.64
C ASN A 114 -2.48 9.37 5.62
N CYS A 115 -3.73 9.81 5.49
CA CYS A 115 -4.89 8.93 5.44
C CYS A 115 -4.91 8.02 4.20
N ALA A 116 -4.41 8.50 3.06
CA ALA A 116 -4.30 7.67 1.86
C ALA A 116 -3.46 6.41 2.09
N ALA A 117 -2.35 6.54 2.85
CA ALA A 117 -1.52 5.42 3.26
C ALA A 117 -2.25 4.48 4.24
N LYS A 118 -2.95 5.04 5.26
CA LYS A 118 -3.83 4.28 6.17
C LYS A 118 -4.79 3.38 5.39
N TYR A 119 -5.55 3.95 4.45
CA TYR A 119 -6.52 3.21 3.64
C TYR A 119 -5.87 2.27 2.61
N SER A 120 -4.68 2.58 2.08
CA SER A 120 -3.95 1.65 1.19
C SER A 120 -3.54 0.38 1.91
N LEU A 121 -3.04 0.52 3.14
CA LEU A 121 -2.69 -0.62 3.97
C LEU A 121 -3.93 -1.46 4.33
N ALA A 122 -5.02 -0.81 4.75
CA ALA A 122 -6.27 -1.51 5.08
C ALA A 122 -6.79 -2.34 3.90
N ARG A 123 -6.79 -1.76 2.69
CA ARG A 123 -7.12 -2.47 1.44
C ARG A 123 -6.23 -3.68 1.20
N CYS A 124 -4.92 -3.52 1.38
CA CYS A 124 -3.96 -4.60 1.18
C CYS A 124 -4.18 -5.74 2.17
N LEU A 125 -4.40 -5.43 3.46
CA LEU A 125 -4.60 -6.43 4.50
C LEU A 125 -5.90 -7.19 4.31
N LEU A 126 -7.00 -6.51 3.95
CA LEU A 126 -8.28 -7.16 3.64
C LEU A 126 -8.16 -8.11 2.45
N ALA A 127 -7.58 -7.64 1.35
CA ALA A 127 -7.43 -8.46 0.15
C ALA A 127 -6.55 -9.70 0.42
N LEU A 128 -5.50 -9.56 1.24
CA LEU A 128 -4.65 -10.68 1.63
C LEU A 128 -5.33 -11.61 2.63
N SER A 129 -6.14 -11.11 3.57
CA SER A 129 -6.88 -11.96 4.49
C SER A 129 -7.91 -12.82 3.75
N GLU A 130 -8.62 -12.25 2.77
CA GLU A 130 -9.53 -12.99 1.88
C GLU A 130 -8.77 -14.03 1.04
N THR A 131 -7.66 -13.64 0.41
CA THR A 131 -6.87 -14.52 -0.48
C THR A 131 -6.22 -15.68 0.27
N HIS A 132 -5.79 -15.45 1.51
CA HIS A 132 -5.06 -16.42 2.32
C HIS A 132 -5.93 -17.08 3.41
N GLN A 133 -7.27 -17.01 3.26
CA GLN A 133 -8.26 -17.67 4.12
C GLN A 133 -8.15 -17.31 5.62
N HIS A 134 -7.66 -16.11 5.92
CA HIS A 134 -7.70 -15.58 7.27
C HIS A 134 -9.05 -14.91 7.51
N SER A 135 -10.02 -15.71 7.97
CA SER A 135 -11.41 -15.27 8.20
C SER A 135 -11.62 -14.47 9.49
N GLU A 136 -10.58 -14.30 10.31
CA GLU A 136 -10.70 -13.67 11.62
C GLU A 136 -10.41 -12.17 11.62
N LEU A 137 -9.77 -11.63 10.57
CA LEU A 137 -9.48 -10.20 10.51
C LEU A 137 -10.77 -9.38 10.43
N ARG A 138 -11.00 -8.55 11.44
CA ARG A 138 -12.12 -7.59 11.48
C ARG A 138 -11.63 -6.17 11.25
N ILE A 139 -12.29 -5.46 10.35
CA ILE A 139 -12.02 -4.05 10.09
C ILE A 139 -13.08 -3.22 10.80
N HIS A 140 -12.65 -2.30 11.66
CA HIS A 140 -13.51 -1.42 12.46
C HIS A 140 -13.19 0.05 12.19
N ASN A 141 -14.20 0.91 12.20
CA ASN A 141 -14.04 2.37 12.10
C ASN A 141 -13.22 2.84 10.88
N PHE A 142 -13.37 2.13 9.76
CA PHE A 142 -12.95 2.61 8.45
C PHE A 142 -14.17 2.91 7.60
N ASP A 143 -14.08 3.92 6.75
CA ASP A 143 -15.07 4.11 5.71
C ASP A 143 -14.96 2.97 4.68
N TRP A 144 -15.98 2.13 4.63
CA TRP A 144 -16.02 0.95 3.77
C TRP A 144 -15.94 1.30 2.29
N THR A 145 -16.40 2.49 1.88
CA THR A 145 -16.32 2.94 0.49
C THR A 145 -14.87 3.11 0.01
N TYR A 146 -13.94 3.41 0.93
CA TYR A 146 -12.51 3.51 0.64
C TYR A 146 -11.75 2.19 0.85
N VAL A 147 -12.27 1.29 1.69
CA VAL A 147 -11.65 -0.01 1.98
C VAL A 147 -12.03 -1.06 0.95
N GLN A 148 -13.31 -1.18 0.61
CA GLN A 148 -13.77 -2.07 -0.43
C GLN A 148 -14.67 -1.25 -1.36
N PRO A 149 -14.07 -0.51 -2.31
CA PRO A 149 -14.87 0.30 -3.24
C PRO A 149 -15.88 -0.62 -3.92
N THR A 150 -17.15 -0.41 -3.63
CA THR A 150 -18.24 -1.15 -4.25
C THR A 150 -18.09 -0.96 -5.76
N SER A 151 -18.17 -2.06 -6.47
CA SER A 151 -17.65 -2.25 -7.83
C SER A 151 -18.32 -1.43 -8.93
N ILE A 152 -19.02 -0.34 -8.62
CA ILE A 152 -19.67 0.50 -9.63
C ILE A 152 -18.61 1.28 -10.46
N TYR A 153 -17.39 1.47 -9.94
CA TYR A 153 -16.27 2.09 -10.69
C TYR A 153 -14.98 1.25 -10.67
N SER A 154 -15.08 -0.04 -10.38
CA SER A 154 -13.91 -0.88 -10.10
C SER A 154 -13.36 -1.61 -11.31
N SER A 155 -13.00 -0.86 -12.35
CA SER A 155 -11.72 -1.12 -13.01
C SER A 155 -11.26 0.13 -13.77
N ARG A 156 -10.04 0.60 -13.47
CA ARG A 156 -9.43 1.72 -14.23
C ARG A 156 -9.38 1.39 -15.72
N GLY A 157 -9.25 0.11 -16.08
CA GLY A 157 -9.29 -0.36 -17.46
C GLY A 157 -10.66 -0.13 -18.09
N ASP A 158 -11.74 -0.50 -17.41
CA ASP A 158 -13.11 -0.41 -17.92
C ASP A 158 -13.57 1.04 -17.99
N CYS A 159 -13.18 1.91 -17.05
CA CYS A 159 -13.44 3.35 -17.19
C CYS A 159 -12.74 3.96 -18.40
N MET A 160 -11.49 3.55 -18.70
CA MET A 160 -10.80 4.03 -19.90
C MET A 160 -11.38 3.46 -21.19
N VAL A 161 -11.80 2.18 -21.18
CA VAL A 161 -12.48 1.54 -22.30
C VAL A 161 -13.83 2.21 -22.54
N LEU A 162 -14.61 2.46 -21.50
CA LEU A 162 -15.89 3.16 -21.57
C LEU A 162 -15.72 4.59 -22.10
N MET A 163 -14.74 5.35 -21.58
CA MET A 163 -14.38 6.66 -22.11
C MET A 163 -14.05 6.61 -23.61
N ARG A 164 -13.22 5.64 -24.04
CA ARG A 164 -12.90 5.45 -25.46
C ARG A 164 -14.16 5.15 -26.29
N ILE A 165 -15.01 4.24 -25.84
CA ILE A 165 -16.25 3.87 -26.52
C ILE A 165 -17.17 5.09 -26.65
N CYS A 166 -17.33 5.87 -25.58
CA CYS A 166 -18.11 7.11 -25.60
C CYS A 166 -17.55 8.12 -26.60
N PHE A 167 -16.22 8.35 -26.62
CA PHE A 167 -15.58 9.23 -27.60
C PHE A 167 -15.82 8.76 -29.05
N TYR A 168 -15.71 7.46 -29.33
CA TYR A 168 -16.01 6.92 -30.66
C TYR A 168 -17.48 7.11 -31.05
N ALA A 169 -18.41 6.87 -30.12
CA ALA A 169 -19.84 7.07 -30.37
C ALA A 169 -20.17 8.54 -30.68
N PHE A 170 -19.60 9.49 -29.91
CA PHE A 170 -19.76 10.92 -30.19
C PHE A 170 -19.21 11.31 -31.57
N ASN A 171 -18.03 10.80 -31.95
CA ASN A 171 -17.46 11.07 -33.27
C ASN A 171 -18.34 10.53 -34.41
N LEU A 172 -18.91 9.33 -34.25
CA LEU A 172 -19.83 8.76 -35.24
C LEU A 172 -21.12 9.57 -35.38
N VAL A 173 -21.69 10.03 -34.26
CA VAL A 173 -22.87 10.91 -34.26
C VAL A 173 -22.56 12.24 -34.97
N CYS A 174 -21.41 12.85 -34.67
CA CYS A 174 -20.98 14.08 -35.36
C CYS A 174 -20.84 13.89 -36.88
N LEU A 175 -20.35 12.73 -37.34
CA LEU A 175 -20.23 12.43 -38.77
C LEU A 175 -21.60 12.23 -39.44
N THR A 176 -22.59 11.68 -38.74
CA THR A 176 -23.96 11.52 -39.26
C THR A 176 -24.76 12.81 -39.31
N LEU A 177 -24.35 13.83 -38.56
CA LEU A 177 -25.01 15.14 -38.50
C LEU A 177 -24.36 16.19 -39.42
N CYS A 178 -23.28 15.83 -40.12
CA CYS A 178 -22.73 16.67 -41.19
C CYS A 178 -23.66 16.60 -42.41
N PRO A 179 -24.27 17.71 -42.86
CA PRO A 179 -25.01 17.71 -44.12
C PRO A 179 -24.04 17.38 -45.25
N VAL A 180 -24.35 16.34 -46.02
CA VAL A 180 -23.63 16.02 -47.24
C VAL A 180 -23.78 17.23 -48.17
N PRO A 181 -22.68 17.86 -48.64
CA PRO A 181 -22.78 18.92 -49.62
C PRO A 181 -23.37 18.32 -50.91
N VAL A 182 -24.54 18.81 -51.31
CA VAL A 182 -25.20 18.51 -52.58
C VAL A 182 -24.57 19.37 -53.67
#